data_AF-A0A6G2S6S2-F1
#
_entry.id   AF-A0A6G2S6S2-F1
#
_cell.length_a   1.000
_cell.length_b   1.000
_cell.length_c   1.000
_cell.angle_alpha   90.00
_cell.angle_beta   90.00
_cell.angle_gamma   90.00
#
_symmetry.space_group_name_H-M   'P 1'
#
loop_
_entity.id
_entity.type
_entity.pdbx_description
1 polymer ?
#
loop_
_entity_poly.entity_id
_entity_poly.type
_entity_poly.pdbx_seq_one_letter_code
_entity_poly.pdbx_strand_id
1 'polypeptide(L)' 'MGGFAESVRERVRAARAAVEAARAADDAYALAVAEDELDDALRIAHGIGIDPDRGSGAVPRSGAPE' A
#
# COMPACT_ATOMS: atom_id res chain seq x y z
N MET A 1 9.25 2.54 14.20
CA MET A 1 10.04 2.02 13.08
C MET A 1 9.30 0.83 12.50
N GLY A 2 8.47 1.09 11.50
CA GLY A 2 7.78 0.04 10.78
C GLY A 2 8.77 -0.84 10.04
N GLY A 3 8.70 -2.14 10.24
CA GLY A 3 9.57 -3.07 9.53
C GLY A 3 9.34 -3.04 8.02
N PHE A 4 10.12 -3.84 7.30
CA PHE A 4 10.01 -4.00 5.84
C PHE A 4 8.56 -4.09 5.34
N ALA A 5 7.71 -4.85 6.04
CA ALA A 5 6.31 -5.00 5.67
C ALA A 5 5.50 -3.70 5.73
N GLU A 6 5.79 -2.82 6.68
CA GLU A 6 5.15 -1.51 6.77
C GLU A 6 5.64 -0.57 5.67
N SER A 7 6.94 -0.61 5.34
CA SER A 7 7.49 0.17 4.22
C SER A 7 6.86 -0.22 2.88
N VAL A 8 6.61 -1.50 2.64
CA VAL A 8 5.90 -1.98 1.44
C VAL A 8 4.46 -1.47 1.41
N ARG A 9 3.75 -1.50 2.54
CA ARG A 9 2.38 -0.93 2.63
C ARG A 9 2.38 0.58 2.40
N GLU A 10 3.35 1.31 2.93
CA GLU A 10 3.49 2.75 2.68
C GLU A 10 3.73 3.04 1.20
N ARG A 11 4.54 2.22 0.52
CA ARG A 11 4.73 2.36 -0.93
C ARG A 11 3.42 2.23 -1.68
N VAL A 12 2.60 1.23 -1.36
CA VAL A 12 1.29 1.05 -1.99
C VAL A 12 0.36 2.23 -1.68
N ARG A 13 0.34 2.73 -0.44
CA ARG A 13 -0.44 3.92 -0.06
C ARG A 13 -0.02 5.16 -0.87
N ALA A 14 1.29 5.38 -1.00
CA ALA A 14 1.84 6.51 -1.75
C ALA A 14 1.47 6.43 -3.24
N ALA A 15 1.59 5.24 -3.86
CA ALA A 15 1.20 5.04 -5.25
C ALA A 15 -0.30 5.27 -5.49
N ARG A 16 -1.17 4.77 -4.59
CA ARG A 16 -2.62 5.06 -4.64
C ARG A 16 -2.90 6.56 -4.55
N ALA A 17 -2.22 7.27 -3.66
CA ALA A 17 -2.37 8.72 -3.55
C ALA A 17 -1.91 9.46 -4.81
N ALA A 18 -0.84 9.00 -5.46
CA ALA A 18 -0.37 9.57 -6.72
C ALA A 18 -1.37 9.39 -7.87
N VAL A 19 -2.01 8.22 -7.97
CA VAL A 19 -3.09 7.96 -8.96
C VAL A 19 -4.24 8.94 -8.77
N GLU A 20 -4.73 9.09 -7.53
CA GLU A 20 -5.82 10.02 -7.24
C GLU A 20 -5.44 11.48 -7.51
N ALA A 21 -4.21 11.87 -7.20
CA ALA A 21 -3.69 13.21 -7.51
C ALA A 21 -3.62 13.46 -9.02
N ALA A 22 -3.14 12.50 -9.81
CA ALA A 22 -3.05 12.62 -11.26
C ALA A 22 -4.44 12.68 -11.92
N ARG A 23 -5.40 11.88 -11.44
CA ARG A 23 -6.81 11.95 -11.86
C ARG A 23 -7.43 13.31 -11.56
N ALA A 24 -7.21 13.83 -10.34
CA ALA A 24 -7.73 15.13 -9.94
C ALA A 24 -7.14 16.29 -10.76
N ALA A 25 -5.92 16.13 -11.27
CA ALA A 25 -5.24 17.10 -12.13
C ALA A 25 -5.59 16.99 -13.62
N ASP A 26 -6.35 15.96 -14.03
CA ASP A 26 -6.60 15.61 -15.44
C ASP A 26 -5.29 15.45 -16.26
N ASP A 27 -4.25 14.95 -15.61
CA ASP A 27 -2.95 14.71 -16.23
C ASP A 27 -2.86 13.24 -16.69
N ALA A 28 -3.19 13.01 -17.96
CA ALA A 28 -3.21 11.67 -18.54
C ALA A 28 -1.84 10.97 -18.52
N TYR A 29 -0.74 11.73 -18.64
CA TYR A 29 0.60 11.14 -18.59
C TYR A 29 0.97 10.76 -17.16
N ALA A 30 0.78 11.67 -16.19
CA ALA A 30 1.02 11.38 -14.79
C ALA A 30 0.14 10.24 -14.29
N LEU A 31 -1.09 10.13 -14.80
CA LEU A 31 -2.00 9.03 -14.47
C LEU A 31 -1.44 7.69 -14.93
N ALA A 32 -1.00 7.59 -16.19
CA ALA A 32 -0.41 6.36 -16.72
C ALA A 32 0.84 5.93 -15.93
N VAL A 33 1.70 6.88 -15.57
CA VAL A 33 2.89 6.61 -14.74
C VAL A 33 2.50 6.14 -13.34
N ALA A 34 1.54 6.81 -12.69
CA ALA A 34 1.11 6.45 -11.35
C ALA A 34 0.40 5.09 -11.28
N GLU A 35 -0.34 4.72 -12.33
CA GLU A 35 -1.00 3.42 -12.44
C GLU A 35 0.02 2.27 -12.61
N ASP A 36 1.07 2.47 -13.41
CA ASP A 36 2.18 1.51 -13.55
C ASP A 36 2.95 1.32 -12.23
N GLU A 37 3.26 2.41 -11.53
CA GLU A 37 3.91 2.35 -10.22
C GLU A 37 3.04 1.68 -9.14
N LEU A 38 1.72 1.86 -9.22
CA LEU A 38 0.79 1.16 -8.33
C LEU A 38 0.78 -0.35 -8.61
N ASP A 39 0.73 -0.75 -9.88
CA ASP A 39 0.80 -2.16 -10.27
C ASP A 39 2.11 -2.79 -9.78
N ASP A 40 3.23 -2.11 -9.96
CA ASP A 40 4.54 -2.56 -9.48
C ASP A 40 4.60 -2.70 -7.96
N ALA A 41 4.06 -1.73 -7.21
CA ALA A 41 4.01 -1.82 -5.77
C ALA A 41 3.15 -3.00 -5.28
N LEU A 42 2.01 -3.25 -5.93
CA LEU A 42 1.14 -4.39 -5.63
C LEU A 42 1.81 -5.72 -6.00
N ARG A 43 2.44 -5.80 -7.18
CA ARG A 43 3.20 -6.96 -7.65
C ARG A 43 4.31 -7.32 -6.67
N ILE A 44 5.07 -6.34 -6.18
CA ILE A 44 6.10 -6.55 -5.15
C ILE A 44 5.48 -7.07 -3.86
N ALA A 45 4.41 -6.43 -3.35
CA ALA A 45 3.75 -6.83 -2.12
C ALA A 45 3.25 -8.28 -2.19
N HIS A 46 2.60 -8.65 -3.29
CA HIS A 46 2.15 -10.02 -3.53
C HIS A 46 3.31 -11.01 -3.68
N GLY A 47 4.37 -10.65 -4.39
CA GLY A 47 5.55 -11.50 -4.60
C GLY A 47 6.28 -11.90 -3.32
N ILE A 48 6.13 -11.12 -2.25
CA ILE A 48 6.74 -11.37 -0.94
C ILE A 48 5.71 -11.69 0.16
N GLY A 49 4.45 -11.93 -0.22
CA GLY A 49 3.39 -12.36 0.71
C GLY A 49 2.92 -11.28 1.69
N ILE A 50 3.08 -10.00 1.35
CA ILE A 50 2.54 -8.90 2.14
C ILE A 50 1.17 -8.52 1.62
N ASP A 51 0.18 -8.58 2.50
CA ASP A 51 -1.13 -7.97 2.28
C ASP A 51 -1.01 -6.43 2.42
N PRO A 52 -1.24 -5.66 1.34
CA PRO A 52 -1.16 -4.20 1.34
C PRO A 52 -2.29 -3.52 2.11
N ASP A 53 -3.44 -4.20 2.25
CA ASP A 53 -4.66 -3.68 2.89
C ASP A 53 -4.78 -4.12 4.35
N ARG A 54 -3.85 -4.97 4.82
CA ARG A 54 -3.74 -5.34 6.22
C ARG A 54 -3.51 -4.07 7.05
N GLY A 55 -4.60 -3.61 7.67
CA GLY A 55 -4.56 -2.46 8.57
C GLY A 55 -3.51 -2.64 9.66
N SER A 56 -2.99 -1.53 10.17
CA SER A 56 -2.13 -1.46 11.36
C SER A 56 -2.84 -1.93 12.65
N GLY A 57 -3.83 -2.81 12.54
CA GLY A 57 -4.54 -3.43 13.64
C GLY A 57 -3.61 -4.40 14.35
N ALA A 58 -2.87 -3.88 15.33
CA ALA A 58 -2.66 -4.63 16.54
C ALA A 58 -4.05 -5.01 17.08
N VAL A 59 -4.54 -6.19 16.73
CA VAL A 59 -5.59 -6.83 17.50
C VAL A 59 -4.85 -7.43 18.70
N PRO A 60 -4.97 -6.88 19.94
CA PRO A 60 -4.52 -7.63 21.09
C PRO A 60 -5.39 -8.89 21.12
N ARG A 61 -4.77 -10.06 20.91
CA ARG A 61 -5.41 -11.31 21.32
C ARG A 61 -5.49 -11.22 22.84
N SER A 62 -6.64 -10.76 23.33
CA SER A 62 -7.06 -10.93 24.72
C SER A 62 -7.05 -12.42 25.00
N GLY A 63 -5.92 -12.91 25.50
CA GLY A 63 -5.82 -14.20 26.15
C GLY A 63 -6.07 -13.96 27.62
N ALA A 64 -7.32 -14.15 28.05
CA ALA A 64 -7.55 -14.62 29.41
C ALA A 64 -7.03 -16.06 29.51
N PRO A 65 -6.42 -16.41 30.64
CA PRO A 65 -6.84 -17.64 31.29
C PRO A 65 -7.14 -17.41 32.78
N GLU A 66 -8.30 -17.97 33.16
CA GLU A 66 -8.81 -18.39 34.48
C GLU A 66 -8.49 -17.58 35.75
#